data_AF-A0A7S1LI56-F1
#
_entry.id   AF-A0A7S1LI56-F1
#
_cell.length_a   1.000
_cell.length_b   1.000
_cell.length_c   1.000
_cell.angle_alpha   90.00
_cell.angle_beta   90.00
_cell.angle_gamma   90.00
#
_symmetry.space_group_name_H-M   'P 1'
#
loop_
_entity.id
_entity.type
_entity.pdbx_description
1 polymer ?
#
loop_
_entity_poly.entity_id
_entity_poly.type
_entity_poly.pdbx_seq_one_letter_code
_entity_poly.pdbx_strand_id
1 'polypeptide(L)'
;EVHVLAFRLSQALVQQGYRVERTKIEANMSNSGVPISDEEATRLSPENYFEFHVKLSLPSGFDEERLREVVAANDARLSRSALRVTDQGIQKRFVTLRLYGIGRDSALRRFDRCCAELSSAGFVIESRIREYAVYDSNVRLDRGWIDA
;
A
#
# COMPACT_ATOMS: atom_id res chain seq x y z
N GLU A 1 13.15 -16.07 -12.34
CA GLU A 1 13.27 -15.26 -13.57
C GLU A 1 13.03 -13.77 -13.35
N VAL A 2 11.91 -13.37 -12.73
CA VAL A 2 11.56 -11.94 -12.52
C VAL A 2 12.62 -11.14 -11.75
N HIS A 3 13.22 -11.69 -10.69
CA HIS A 3 14.31 -11.02 -9.96
C HIS A 3 15.52 -10.71 -10.84
N VAL A 4 15.90 -11.61 -11.74
CA VAL A 4 17.02 -11.41 -12.67
C VAL A 4 16.69 -10.30 -13.65
N LEU A 5 15.45 -10.24 -14.14
CA LEU A 5 14.99 -9.16 -15.01
C LEU A 5 15.00 -7.81 -14.29
N ALA A 6 14.44 -7.74 -13.08
CA ALA A 6 14.43 -6.54 -12.26
C ALA A 6 15.86 -6.03 -11.98
N PHE A 7 16.79 -6.95 -11.67
CA PHE A 7 18.20 -6.61 -11.50
C PHE A 7 18.83 -6.07 -12.79
N ARG A 8 18.61 -6.72 -13.95
CA ARG A 8 19.13 -6.25 -15.25
C ARG A 8 18.61 -4.86 -15.60
N LEU A 9 17.32 -4.60 -15.38
CA LEU A 9 16.72 -3.28 -15.60
C LEU A 9 17.34 -2.23 -14.67
N SER A 10 17.51 -2.55 -13.39
CA SER A 10 18.18 -1.66 -12.44
C SER A 10 19.61 -1.35 -12.88
N GLN A 11 20.36 -2.34 -13.37
CA GLN A 11 21.73 -2.13 -13.86
C GLN A 11 21.76 -1.27 -15.14
N ALA A 12 20.81 -1.47 -16.05
CA ALA A 12 20.70 -0.64 -17.25
C ALA A 12 20.44 0.84 -16.90
N LEU A 13 19.58 1.12 -15.92
CA LEU A 13 19.36 2.50 -15.43
C LEU A 13 20.64 3.10 -14.84
N VAL A 14 21.38 2.34 -14.04
CA VAL A 14 22.66 2.78 -13.46
C VAL A 14 23.69 3.09 -14.55
N GLN A 15 23.78 2.27 -15.59
CA GLN A 15 24.69 2.50 -16.72
C GLN A 15 24.35 3.78 -17.50
N GLN A 16 23.10 4.22 -17.49
CA GLN A 16 22.66 5.51 -18.06
C GLN A 16 22.87 6.70 -17.10
N GLY A 17 23.51 6.48 -15.94
CA GLY A 17 23.81 7.53 -14.96
C GLY A 17 22.69 7.81 -13.96
N TYR A 18 21.61 7.02 -13.93
CA TYR A 18 20.54 7.17 -12.94
C TYR A 18 20.90 6.47 -11.62
N ARG A 19 20.46 7.07 -10.51
CA ARG A 19 20.46 6.42 -9.21
C ARG A 19 19.14 5.69 -8.98
N VAL A 20 19.19 4.39 -8.72
CA VAL A 20 18.01 3.58 -8.39
C VAL A 20 17.75 3.62 -6.89
N GLU A 21 16.68 4.30 -6.46
CA GLU A 21 16.33 4.43 -5.03
C GLU A 21 15.54 3.24 -4.47
N ARG A 22 14.82 2.51 -5.34
CA ARG A 22 14.03 1.32 -4.98
C ARG A 22 13.81 0.43 -6.19
N THR A 23 13.97 -0.88 -6.00
CA THR A 23 13.46 -1.94 -6.89
C THR A 23 12.39 -2.70 -6.14
N LYS A 24 11.23 -2.89 -6.75
CA LYS A 24 10.11 -3.60 -6.15
C LYS A 24 9.53 -4.63 -7.12
N ILE A 25 9.17 -5.79 -6.60
CA ILE A 25 8.48 -6.86 -7.33
C ILE A 25 7.20 -7.17 -6.56
N GLU A 26 6.07 -6.97 -7.23
CA GLU A 26 4.74 -7.21 -6.69
C GLU A 26 4.04 -8.28 -7.49
N ALA A 27 3.21 -9.04 -6.80
CA ALA A 27 2.33 -10.05 -7.37
C ALA A 27 0.87 -9.71 -7.04
N ASN A 28 -0.03 -10.17 -7.90
CA ASN A 28 -1.43 -10.22 -7.53
C ASN A 28 -1.60 -11.21 -6.37
N MET A 29 -2.48 -10.91 -5.41
CA MET A 29 -2.76 -11.78 -4.27
C MET A 29 -3.35 -13.15 -4.66
N SER A 30 -3.84 -13.32 -5.89
CA SER A 30 -4.30 -14.61 -6.42
C SER A 30 -3.18 -15.47 -7.03
N ASN A 31 -1.96 -14.94 -7.18
CA ASN A 31 -0.87 -15.70 -7.77
C ASN A 31 -0.45 -16.90 -6.90
N SER A 32 -0.07 -17.99 -7.55
CA SER A 32 0.56 -19.14 -6.89
C SER A 32 1.80 -18.70 -6.12
N GLY A 33 1.95 -19.18 -4.89
CA GLY A 33 3.07 -18.83 -4.00
C GLY A 33 2.84 -17.63 -3.09
N VAL A 34 1.72 -16.91 -3.24
CA VAL A 34 1.25 -15.96 -2.22
C VAL A 34 0.69 -16.75 -1.04
N PRO A 35 1.12 -16.49 0.21
CA PRO A 35 0.73 -17.28 1.37
C PRO A 35 -0.76 -17.06 1.68
N ILE A 36 -1.52 -18.15 1.83
CA ILE A 36 -2.95 -18.08 2.16
C ILE A 36 -3.13 -17.92 3.67
N SER A 37 -2.42 -18.75 4.44
CA SER A 37 -2.47 -18.80 5.89
C SER A 37 -1.30 -18.05 6.56
N ASP A 38 -1.47 -17.63 7.81
CA ASP A 38 -0.40 -17.01 8.60
C ASP A 38 0.78 -17.98 8.77
N GLU A 39 0.52 -19.28 8.91
CA GLU A 39 1.55 -20.32 8.97
C GLU A 39 2.38 -20.37 7.68
N GLU A 40 1.76 -20.33 6.50
CA GLU A 40 2.48 -20.24 5.23
C GLU A 40 3.34 -18.99 5.13
N ALA A 41 2.85 -17.85 5.62
CA ALA A 41 3.60 -16.60 5.59
C ALA A 41 4.90 -16.69 6.42
N THR A 42 4.90 -17.44 7.53
CA THR A 42 6.13 -17.64 8.34
C THR A 42 7.23 -18.41 7.60
N ARG A 43 6.88 -19.17 6.56
CA ARG A 43 7.85 -19.93 5.73
C ARG A 43 8.48 -19.09 4.62
N LEU A 44 8.00 -17.87 4.40
CA LEU A 44 8.51 -16.96 3.38
C LEU A 44 9.43 -15.92 4.00
N SER A 45 10.02 -15.07 3.15
CA SER A 45 10.84 -13.95 3.64
C SER A 45 10.02 -13.05 4.57
N PRO A 46 10.55 -12.64 5.74
CA PRO A 46 9.87 -11.71 6.64
C PRO A 46 9.75 -10.30 6.05
N GLU A 47 10.47 -10.01 4.96
CA GLU A 47 10.37 -8.74 4.23
C GLU A 47 9.19 -8.71 3.25
N ASN A 48 8.51 -9.84 3.02
CA ASN A 48 7.33 -9.88 2.18
C ASN A 48 6.12 -9.33 2.94
N TYR A 49 5.22 -8.68 2.21
CA TYR A 49 4.01 -8.09 2.80
C TYR A 49 2.85 -8.02 1.83
N PHE A 50 1.64 -8.09 2.40
CA PHE A 50 0.45 -7.63 1.69
C PHE A 50 0.40 -6.10 1.73
N GLU A 51 0.17 -5.50 0.57
CA GLU A 51 -0.05 -4.07 0.44
C GLU A 51 -1.43 -3.79 -0.12
N PHE A 52 -2.11 -2.83 0.52
CA PHE A 52 -3.42 -2.38 0.12
C PHE A 52 -3.44 -0.89 -0.04
N HIS A 53 -4.12 -0.40 -1.08
CA HIS A 53 -4.39 1.01 -1.27
C HIS A 53 -5.89 1.26 -1.40
N VAL A 54 -6.41 2.15 -0.56
CA VAL A 54 -7.79 2.65 -0.63
C VAL A 54 -7.75 4.08 -1.11
N LYS A 55 -8.28 4.34 -2.30
CA LYS A 55 -8.42 5.70 -2.83
C LYS A 55 -9.69 6.33 -2.29
N LEU A 56 -9.56 7.47 -1.62
CA LEU A 56 -10.68 8.24 -1.10
C LEU A 56 -10.99 9.45 -1.98
N SER A 57 -12.27 9.77 -2.05
CA SER A 57 -12.78 11.03 -2.59
C SER A 57 -13.20 11.93 -1.44
N LEU A 58 -12.43 12.99 -1.20
CA LEU A 58 -12.58 13.86 -0.04
C LEU A 58 -13.13 15.23 -0.50
N PRO A 59 -14.38 15.59 -0.17
CA PRO A 59 -14.93 16.91 -0.50
C PRO A 59 -14.21 18.02 0.26
N SER A 60 -14.40 19.27 -0.16
CA SER A 60 -13.95 20.43 0.62
C SER A 60 -14.57 20.40 2.02
N GLY A 61 -13.77 20.66 3.05
CA GLY A 61 -14.22 20.63 4.44
C GLY A 61 -14.46 19.24 5.03
N PHE A 62 -13.94 18.16 4.43
CA PHE A 62 -13.95 16.84 5.06
C PHE A 62 -13.29 16.89 6.44
N ASP A 63 -13.75 16.02 7.34
CA ASP A 63 -13.19 15.89 8.68
C ASP A 63 -11.82 15.20 8.62
N GLU A 64 -10.75 15.99 8.56
CA GLU A 64 -9.38 15.49 8.45
C GLU A 64 -8.91 14.82 9.75
N GLU A 65 -9.32 15.32 10.90
CA GLU A 65 -8.98 14.73 12.19
C GLU A 65 -9.59 13.34 12.31
N ARG A 66 -10.89 13.22 12.00
CA ARG A 66 -11.58 11.93 11.97
C ARG A 66 -10.96 10.95 10.97
N LEU A 67 -10.52 11.43 9.81
CA LEU A 67 -9.82 10.59 8.84
C LEU A 67 -8.51 10.05 9.43
N ARG A 68 -7.71 10.91 10.08
CA ARG A 68 -6.45 10.51 10.72
C ARG A 68 -6.68 9.50 11.84
N GLU A 69 -7.72 9.67 12.65
CA GLU A 69 -8.09 8.69 13.69
C GLU A 69 -8.38 7.31 13.11
N VAL A 70 -9.23 7.23 12.09
CA VAL A 70 -9.61 5.95 11.45
C VAL A 70 -8.41 5.28 10.78
N VAL A 71 -7.56 6.08 10.13
CA VAL A 71 -6.32 5.60 9.51
C VAL A 71 -5.37 5.04 10.57
N ALA A 72 -5.14 5.79 11.66
CA ALA A 72 -4.25 5.37 12.74
C ALA A 72 -4.76 4.12 13.47
N ALA A 73 -6.06 4.01 13.72
CA ALA A 73 -6.68 2.85 14.35
C ALA A 73 -6.52 1.54 13.56
N ASN A 74 -6.25 1.64 12.25
CA ASN A 74 -6.00 0.49 11.38
C ASN A 74 -4.53 0.25 11.08
N ASP A 75 -3.60 0.92 11.77
CA ASP A 75 -2.16 0.94 11.45
C ASP A 75 -1.89 1.31 9.98
N ALA A 76 -2.84 2.03 9.36
CA ALA A 76 -2.77 2.45 7.99
C ALA A 76 -2.02 3.78 7.90
N ARG A 77 -1.86 4.24 6.67
CA ARG A 77 -1.03 5.40 6.34
C ARG A 77 -1.69 6.27 5.30
N LEU A 78 -1.89 7.55 5.61
CA LEU A 78 -2.49 8.51 4.69
C LEU A 78 -1.41 9.16 3.81
N SER A 79 -1.65 9.23 2.51
CA SER A 79 -0.78 9.95 1.57
C SER A 79 -0.79 11.46 1.87
N ARG A 80 0.40 12.08 1.92
CA ARG A 80 0.56 13.51 2.24
C ARG A 80 -0.06 14.44 1.20
N SER A 81 0.12 14.13 -0.07
CA SER A 81 -0.36 14.95 -1.17
C SER A 81 -1.71 14.45 -1.70
N ALA A 82 -2.61 15.39 -1.98
CA ALA A 82 -3.74 15.10 -2.85
C ALA A 82 -3.19 14.78 -4.25
N LEU A 83 -3.59 13.64 -4.82
CA LEU A 83 -3.21 13.24 -6.18
C LEU A 83 -3.81 14.17 -7.23
N ARG A 84 -4.98 14.74 -6.91
CA ARG A 84 -5.76 15.63 -7.76
C ARG A 84 -6.71 16.42 -6.86
N VAL A 85 -6.82 17.72 -7.11
CA VAL A 85 -7.90 18.56 -6.62
C VAL A 85 -8.75 18.90 -7.84
N THR A 86 -10.04 18.56 -7.80
CA THR A 86 -10.96 18.96 -8.88
C THR A 86 -11.39 20.42 -8.73
N ASP A 87 -11.96 20.97 -9.78
CA ASP A 87 -12.51 22.33 -9.85
C ASP A 87 -13.62 22.55 -8.78
N GLN A 88 -14.19 21.45 -8.28
CA GLN A 88 -15.18 21.41 -7.19
C GLN A 88 -14.53 21.27 -5.79
N GLY A 89 -13.20 21.36 -5.68
CA GLY A 89 -12.47 21.25 -4.42
C GLY A 89 -12.33 19.83 -3.88
N ILE A 90 -12.62 18.78 -4.66
CA ILE A 90 -12.51 17.38 -4.22
C ILE A 90 -11.05 16.93 -4.28
N GLN A 91 -10.49 16.52 -3.14
CA GLN A 91 -9.17 15.93 -3.03
C GLN A 91 -9.22 14.42 -3.16
N LYS A 92 -8.22 13.84 -3.83
CA LYS A 92 -8.00 12.38 -3.86
C LYS A 92 -6.79 12.00 -3.02
N ARG A 93 -6.96 11.18 -1.99
CA ARG A 93 -5.86 10.67 -1.14
C ARG A 93 -5.91 9.14 -1.06
N PHE A 94 -4.77 8.52 -0.81
CA PHE A 94 -4.65 7.09 -0.54
C PHE A 94 -4.51 6.82 0.95
N VAL A 95 -5.21 5.79 1.42
CA VAL A 95 -4.92 5.09 2.67
C VAL A 95 -4.21 3.78 2.32
N THR A 96 -2.99 3.61 2.80
CA THR A 96 -2.13 2.45 2.52
C THR A 96 -1.99 1.57 3.76
N LEU A 97 -2.16 0.26 3.60
CA LEU A 97 -1.86 -0.73 4.64
C LEU A 97 -0.73 -1.62 4.17
N ARG A 98 0.25 -1.89 5.04
CA ARG A 98 1.30 -2.89 4.81
C ARG A 98 1.27 -3.90 5.95
N LEU A 99 1.01 -5.15 5.61
CA LEU A 99 0.82 -6.21 6.59
C LEU A 99 1.86 -7.31 6.36
N TYR A 100 2.76 -7.44 7.33
CA TYR A 100 3.88 -8.37 7.32
C TYR A 100 3.55 -9.64 8.11
N GLY A 101 4.14 -10.77 7.70
CA GLY A 101 4.12 -12.02 8.47
C GLY A 101 2.73 -12.65 8.65
N ILE A 102 1.74 -12.25 7.86
CA ILE A 102 0.39 -12.81 7.86
C ILE A 102 0.03 -13.34 6.47
N GLY A 103 -0.90 -14.28 6.43
CA GLY A 103 -1.46 -14.82 5.20
C GLY A 103 -2.57 -13.95 4.62
N ARG A 104 -2.93 -14.26 3.37
CA ARG A 104 -3.94 -13.57 2.58
C ARG A 104 -5.27 -13.42 3.32
N ASP A 105 -5.72 -14.45 4.02
CA ASP A 105 -7.03 -14.43 4.67
C ASP A 105 -7.05 -13.42 5.84
N SER A 106 -5.99 -13.41 6.66
CA SER A 106 -5.82 -12.42 7.72
C SER A 106 -5.64 -11.00 7.18
N ALA A 107 -4.89 -10.87 6.08
CA ALA A 107 -4.65 -9.60 5.42
C ALA A 107 -5.96 -8.99 4.87
N LEU A 108 -6.79 -9.80 4.20
CA LEU A 108 -8.08 -9.38 3.69
C LEU A 108 -9.04 -8.98 4.82
N ARG A 109 -9.10 -9.74 5.93
CA ARG A 109 -9.93 -9.35 7.09
C ARG A 109 -9.55 -7.97 7.64
N ARG A 110 -8.26 -7.67 7.77
CA ARG A 110 -7.79 -6.34 8.23
C ARG A 110 -8.10 -5.25 7.21
N PHE A 111 -7.92 -5.54 5.92
CA PHE A 111 -8.25 -4.62 4.84
C PHE A 111 -9.74 -4.29 4.79
N ASP A 112 -10.60 -5.30 4.88
CA ASP A 112 -12.06 -5.15 4.85
C ASP A 112 -12.55 -4.37 6.08
N ARG A 113 -11.98 -4.63 7.27
CA ARG A 113 -12.24 -3.83 8.47
C ARG A 113 -11.91 -2.36 8.24
N CYS A 114 -10.71 -2.05 7.74
CA CYS A 114 -10.31 -0.66 7.46
C CYS A 114 -11.27 0.02 6.46
N CYS A 115 -11.67 -0.68 5.39
CA CYS A 115 -12.64 -0.17 4.42
C CYS A 115 -14.01 0.10 5.04
N ALA A 116 -14.48 -0.80 5.92
CA ALA A 116 -15.74 -0.66 6.62
C ALA A 116 -15.71 0.55 7.56
N GLU A 117 -14.66 0.70 8.36
CA GLU A 117 -14.50 1.82 9.29
C GLU A 117 -14.41 3.17 8.57
N LEU A 118 -13.68 3.24 7.45
CA LEU A 118 -13.64 4.44 6.59
C LEU A 118 -15.03 4.81 6.07
N SER A 119 -15.79 3.81 5.61
CA SER A 119 -17.13 4.02 5.08
C SER A 119 -18.13 4.41 6.17
N SER A 120 -18.05 3.78 7.35
CA SER A 120 -18.86 4.12 8.53
C SER A 120 -18.55 5.50 9.09
N ALA A 121 -17.32 5.99 8.92
CA ALA A 121 -16.94 7.36 9.23
C ALA A 121 -17.38 8.39 8.16
N GLY A 122 -18.06 7.94 7.09
CA GLY A 122 -18.61 8.81 6.05
C GLY A 122 -17.67 9.10 4.88
N PHE A 123 -16.50 8.45 4.80
CA PHE A 123 -15.56 8.65 3.69
C PHE A 123 -15.93 7.80 2.47
N VAL A 124 -15.90 8.43 1.29
CA VAL A 124 -16.22 7.76 0.02
C VAL A 124 -14.99 7.06 -0.55
N ILE A 125 -15.07 5.74 -0.67
CA ILE A 125 -14.04 4.90 -1.32
C ILE A 125 -14.31 4.85 -2.83
N GLU A 126 -13.33 5.32 -3.62
CA GLU A 126 -13.41 5.32 -5.09
C GLU A 126 -12.83 4.04 -5.70
N SER A 127 -11.71 3.55 -5.19
CA SER A 127 -11.04 2.37 -5.74
C SER A 127 -10.18 1.67 -4.69
N ARG A 128 -9.88 0.39 -4.93
CA ARG A 128 -9.09 -0.48 -4.06
C ARG A 128 -8.01 -1.20 -4.88
N ILE A 129 -6.78 -1.24 -4.39
CA ILE A 129 -5.67 -2.02 -4.94
C ILE A 129 -5.19 -3.00 -3.87
N ARG A 130 -4.80 -4.20 -4.32
CA ARG A 130 -4.56 -5.40 -3.51
C ARG A 130 -3.37 -6.15 -4.10
N GLU A 131 -2.23 -6.04 -3.44
CA GLU A 131 -0.94 -6.50 -3.95
C GLU A 131 -0.18 -7.28 -2.88
N TYR A 132 0.76 -8.10 -3.31
CA TYR A 132 1.71 -8.79 -2.45
C TYR A 132 3.13 -8.45 -2.89
N ALA A 133 3.87 -7.74 -2.05
CA ALA A 133 5.27 -7.41 -2.30
C ALA A 133 6.14 -8.63 -2.01
N VAL A 134 6.77 -9.16 -3.06
CA VAL A 134 7.70 -10.30 -3.01
C VAL A 134 9.14 -9.81 -2.77
N TYR A 135 9.43 -8.59 -3.19
CA TYR A 135 10.72 -7.96 -2.97
C TYR A 135 10.57 -6.45 -2.97
N ASP A 136 11.22 -5.79 -2.03
CA ASP A 136 11.32 -4.34 -1.95
C ASP A 136 12.71 -3.97 -1.42
N SER A 137 13.55 -3.41 -2.27
CA SER A 137 14.93 -3.07 -1.91
C SER A 137 15.03 -1.89 -0.93
N ASN A 138 13.93 -1.16 -0.69
CA ASN A 138 13.93 0.02 0.17
C ASN A 138 12.53 0.32 0.76
N VAL A 139 12.10 -0.53 1.70
CA VAL A 139 10.82 -0.37 2.43
C VAL A 139 10.71 0.94 3.22
N ARG A 140 11.83 1.61 3.49
CA ARG A 140 11.89 2.85 4.27
C ARG A 140 11.73 4.10 3.42
N LEU A 141 11.76 3.99 2.09
CA LEU A 141 11.66 5.14 1.19
C LEU A 141 10.41 5.99 1.48
N ASP A 142 9.31 5.34 1.86
CA ASP A 142 8.03 6.02 2.09
C ASP A 142 7.92 6.73 3.45
N ARG A 143 8.90 6.59 4.36
CA ARG A 143 8.88 7.23 5.70
C ARG A 143 8.79 8.76 5.67
N GLY A 144 9.17 9.40 4.56
CA GLY A 144 9.00 10.85 4.35
C GLY A 144 7.76 11.25 3.53
N TRP A 145 7.17 10.28 2.83
CA TRP A 145 6.09 10.47 1.84
C TRP A 145 4.69 10.21 2.39
N ILE A 146 4.63 9.58 3.55
CA ILE A 146 3.44 9.25 4.31
C ILE A 146 3.51 10.05 5.61
N ASP A 147 2.39 10.62 6.07
CA ASP A 147 2.38 11.39 7.33
C ASP A 147 2.85 10.52 8.52
N ALA A 148 3.55 11.18 9.45
CA ALA A 148 3.96 10.61 10.74
C ALA A 148 2.76 10.47 11.68
#